data_AF-A0A366RA04-F1
#
_entry.id   AF-A0A366RA04-F1
#
_cell.length_a   1.000
_cell.length_b   1.000
_cell.length_c   1.000
_cell.angle_alpha   90.00
_cell.angle_beta   90.00
_cell.angle_gamma   90.00
#
_symmetry.space_group_name_H-M   'P 1'
#
loop_
_entity.id
_entity.type
_entity.pdbx_description
1 polymer ?
#
loop_
_entity_poly.entity_id
_entity_poly.type
_entity_poly.pdbx_seq_one_letter_code
_entity_poly.pdbx_strand_id
1 'polypeptide(L)'
;MASNFPDQNRRSSAGAYNTPQAHAEINNGKGLPTSGEYPNNDVVDGSAQSPPQSKRCDRGTYNVPQDYSDLNETRSVPALETLSLESTHEQSRRQSNAVRHGPRDQESESLSRETEPKKTSKLLTGLYTHSYLVLFAILGTLARLGLTALTRYSGTPVIFNTIWANFTGSLVMGFLAEDRKLFLNEWGTPTYDDAIKRTKQKRGEGEVGSGSSQQKEVDLEAAKRAHLATKKTIPLYIGLATGFCGSFTTFSSFVRDIFLALSNELTTPGWPESPTRRNGGYSFMAMLAVIITTVSLSLSGLFVGSHLAVGLERITPSVPFSLSRRVLDPLGVLLGWGCWLGAILLAIFPPHEAWRGQAIFALVFAPLGCLLRFYLSLHLNGKMATFPVGTFSANVLGTAVLGMAWDLAHVPLGGIIGCQVLQGIEDGFCGCLTTISTWVSELAGLRRRSSWVYGTTSIVVSLALMIAIMGGLQWSDGYSKLLCKV
;
A
#
# COMPACT_ATOMS: atom_id res chain seq x y z
N MET A 1 -33.91 -24.02 52.17
CA MET A 1 -32.55 -24.61 52.23
C MET A 1 -31.57 -23.46 52.13
N ALA A 2 -30.78 -23.28 53.18
CA ALA A 2 -29.88 -22.17 53.43
C ALA A 2 -28.46 -22.69 53.68
N SER A 3 -27.44 -21.95 53.22
CA SER A 3 -26.04 -21.87 53.71
C SER A 3 -25.19 -21.20 52.60
N ASN A 4 -24.71 -19.95 52.62
CA ASN A 4 -23.87 -19.15 53.55
C ASN A 4 -22.44 -19.67 53.81
N PHE A 5 -21.45 -19.00 53.15
CA PHE A 5 -20.12 -18.48 53.59
C PHE A 5 -19.11 -19.39 54.35
N PRO A 6 -17.76 -19.12 54.40
CA PRO A 6 -17.14 -17.77 54.43
C PRO A 6 -15.78 -17.53 53.72
N ASP A 7 -15.47 -16.23 53.62
CA ASP A 7 -14.15 -15.59 53.48
C ASP A 7 -13.14 -16.01 54.58
N GLN A 8 -11.85 -16.07 54.24
CA GLN A 8 -10.75 -15.86 55.19
C GLN A 8 -9.55 -15.13 54.59
N ASN A 9 -9.25 -13.99 55.21
CA ASN A 9 -8.04 -13.17 55.14
C ASN A 9 -6.76 -13.91 55.59
N ARG A 10 -5.61 -13.62 54.95
CA ARG A 10 -4.32 -13.49 55.68
C ARG A 10 -3.32 -12.56 54.99
N ARG A 11 -2.59 -11.83 55.86
CA ARG A 11 -1.69 -10.67 55.65
C ARG A 11 -0.22 -11.06 55.39
N SER A 12 0.52 -10.10 54.79
CA SER A 12 1.95 -9.71 55.00
C SER A 12 3.05 -10.75 54.68
N SER A 13 4.25 -10.43 54.18
CA SER A 13 5.16 -9.31 54.51
C SER A 13 6.26 -9.08 53.46
N ALA A 14 6.85 -7.89 53.52
CA ALA A 14 8.08 -7.46 52.85
C ALA A 14 9.34 -8.26 53.26
N GLY A 15 10.41 -8.15 52.46
CA GLY A 15 11.76 -8.57 52.85
C GLY A 15 12.75 -8.62 51.69
N ALA A 16 13.49 -7.52 51.49
CA ALA A 16 14.80 -7.51 50.83
C ALA A 16 15.80 -8.35 51.65
N TYR A 17 16.87 -8.88 51.05
CA TYR A 17 18.25 -8.78 51.57
C TYR A 17 19.30 -9.38 50.61
N ASN A 18 20.48 -8.78 50.71
CA ASN A 18 21.70 -8.93 49.93
C ASN A 18 22.50 -10.21 50.21
N THR A 19 23.48 -10.39 49.31
CA THR A 19 24.68 -11.25 49.28
C THR A 19 25.38 -11.57 50.61
N PRO A 20 26.23 -12.62 50.59
CA PRO A 20 27.63 -12.43 50.98
C PRO A 20 28.66 -13.11 50.06
N GLN A 21 29.84 -12.46 49.95
CA GLN A 21 31.12 -12.98 49.42
C GLN A 21 31.93 -13.68 50.52
N ALA A 22 32.71 -14.71 50.15
CA ALA A 22 34.05 -15.08 50.70
C ALA A 22 34.56 -16.29 49.88
N HIS A 23 35.65 -16.21 49.11
CA HIS A 23 37.09 -16.33 49.44
C HIS A 23 37.56 -17.70 49.98
N ALA A 24 38.44 -18.36 49.20
CA ALA A 24 39.56 -19.23 49.59
C ALA A 24 40.43 -19.44 48.33
N GLU A 25 41.65 -18.87 48.23
CA GLU A 25 42.95 -19.44 48.66
C GLU A 25 43.39 -20.65 47.80
N ILE A 26 44.65 -20.92 47.40
CA ILE A 26 46.02 -20.42 47.58
C ILE A 26 46.87 -21.28 46.59
N ASN A 27 47.94 -20.75 45.96
CA ASN A 27 49.35 -21.19 46.09
C ASN A 27 50.28 -20.83 44.90
N ASN A 28 51.35 -20.09 45.25
CA ASN A 28 52.79 -20.23 44.93
C ASN A 28 53.26 -20.67 43.53
N GLY A 29 54.29 -20.11 42.89
CA GLY A 29 55.26 -19.09 43.30
C GLY A 29 56.54 -19.16 42.43
N LYS A 30 57.23 -18.01 42.33
CA LYS A 30 58.68 -17.76 42.05
C LYS A 30 59.29 -18.02 40.65
N GLY A 31 59.95 -16.97 40.14
CA GLY A 31 61.08 -17.06 39.18
C GLY A 31 61.28 -15.80 38.33
N LEU A 32 62.25 -14.96 38.68
CA LEU A 32 62.82 -13.79 37.94
C LEU A 32 64.29 -14.15 37.57
N PRO A 33 65.14 -13.35 36.88
CA PRO A 33 65.05 -12.35 35.76
C PRO A 33 65.92 -12.77 34.54
N THR A 34 66.00 -11.97 33.45
CA THR A 34 67.22 -11.20 33.01
C THR A 34 67.16 -10.71 31.55
N SER A 35 67.58 -9.45 31.34
CA SER A 35 68.30 -8.80 30.19
C SER A 35 68.06 -9.33 28.76
N GLY A 36 67.75 -8.54 27.72
CA GLY A 36 68.28 -7.23 27.34
C GLY A 36 69.04 -7.41 26.01
N GLU A 37 68.67 -6.66 24.95
CA GLU A 37 69.51 -6.20 23.82
C GLU A 37 68.67 -5.72 22.62
N TYR A 38 68.94 -4.49 22.17
CA TYR A 38 68.72 -4.00 20.80
C TYR A 38 70.06 -4.20 20.02
N PRO A 39 70.07 -4.38 18.68
CA PRO A 39 70.25 -3.20 17.81
C PRO A 39 69.64 -3.25 16.39
N ASN A 40 69.34 -2.04 15.89
CA ASN A 40 69.48 -1.43 14.55
C ASN A 40 69.15 -2.14 13.22
N ASN A 41 68.37 -1.37 12.43
CA ASN A 41 68.46 -1.03 11.00
C ASN A 41 68.48 -2.14 9.95
N ASP A 42 67.51 -2.08 9.01
CA ASP A 42 67.83 -1.89 7.60
C ASP A 42 66.64 -1.35 6.79
N VAL A 43 66.97 -0.42 5.90
CA VAL A 43 66.12 0.26 4.92
C VAL A 43 65.98 -0.65 3.70
N VAL A 44 64.75 -0.92 3.25
CA VAL A 44 64.48 -1.41 1.88
C VAL A 44 63.31 -0.64 1.28
N ASP A 45 63.65 0.12 0.25
CA ASP A 45 62.78 0.81 -0.69
C ASP A 45 62.04 -0.21 -1.55
N GLY A 46 60.70 -0.14 -1.60
CA GLY A 46 59.86 -1.11 -2.31
C GLY A 46 58.57 -0.48 -2.78
N SER A 47 58.52 -0.18 -4.07
CA SER A 47 57.38 0.39 -4.79
C SER A 47 56.12 -0.49 -4.70
N ALA A 48 55.12 -0.06 -3.94
CA ALA A 48 53.83 -0.71 -3.87
C ALA A 48 52.94 -0.24 -5.04
N GLN A 49 52.77 -1.12 -6.02
CA GLN A 49 51.79 -1.01 -7.08
C GLN A 49 50.36 -0.97 -6.52
N SER A 50 49.59 -0.01 -7.00
CA SER A 50 48.17 0.20 -6.74
C SER A 50 47.34 -1.06 -7.09
N PRO A 51 46.42 -1.53 -6.23
CA PRO A 51 45.49 -2.59 -6.59
C PRO A 51 44.49 -2.08 -7.65
N PRO A 52 44.00 -2.95 -8.57
CA PRO A 52 43.16 -2.54 -9.67
C PRO A 52 41.83 -1.97 -9.17
N GLN A 53 41.49 -0.79 -9.69
CA GLN A 53 40.21 -0.11 -9.50
C GLN A 53 39.05 -1.08 -9.73
N SER A 54 38.39 -1.48 -8.64
CA SER A 54 37.05 -2.05 -8.72
C SER A 54 36.15 -1.03 -9.43
N LYS A 55 35.52 -1.46 -10.53
CA LYS A 55 34.56 -0.65 -11.28
C LYS A 55 33.50 -0.12 -10.32
N ARG A 56 33.57 1.18 -10.04
CA ARG A 56 32.56 1.94 -9.30
C ARG A 56 31.24 1.78 -10.07
N CYS A 57 30.36 0.90 -9.60
CA CYS A 57 29.01 0.80 -10.16
C CYS A 57 28.36 2.17 -10.04
N ASP A 58 27.95 2.73 -11.18
CA ASP A 58 27.22 3.99 -11.29
C ASP A 58 26.02 3.99 -10.33
N ARG A 59 26.12 4.80 -9.26
CA ARG A 59 25.03 5.12 -8.33
C ARG A 59 24.05 6.09 -9.00
N GLY A 60 23.43 5.66 -10.09
CA GLY A 60 22.39 6.44 -10.76
C GLY A 60 21.07 6.36 -9.99
N THR A 61 20.86 7.26 -9.03
CA THR A 61 19.57 7.52 -8.39
C THR A 61 18.48 7.74 -9.45
N TYR A 62 17.25 7.22 -9.27
CA TYR A 62 16.12 7.64 -10.12
C TYR A 62 15.94 9.16 -9.96
N ASN A 63 15.92 9.94 -11.05
CA ASN A 63 15.41 11.30 -10.96
C ASN A 63 13.90 11.23 -10.82
N VAL A 64 13.45 11.34 -9.59
CA VAL A 64 12.05 11.46 -9.21
C VAL A 64 11.45 12.68 -9.93
N PRO A 65 10.42 12.51 -10.78
CA PRO A 65 9.61 13.63 -11.20
C PRO A 65 8.93 14.24 -9.96
N GLN A 66 9.03 15.55 -9.75
CA GLN A 66 8.39 16.26 -8.63
C GLN A 66 6.88 15.95 -8.49
N ASP A 67 6.26 15.54 -9.60
CA ASP A 67 4.85 15.21 -9.74
C ASP A 67 4.39 14.05 -8.83
N TYR A 68 5.18 12.98 -8.64
CA TYR A 68 4.71 11.76 -7.95
C TYR A 68 4.64 11.85 -6.41
N SER A 69 4.94 13.01 -5.82
CA SER A 69 4.95 13.18 -4.36
C SER A 69 3.55 13.27 -3.73
N ASP A 70 2.51 13.57 -4.52
CA ASP A 70 1.13 13.80 -4.06
C ASP A 70 0.24 12.54 -3.96
N LEU A 71 0.80 11.35 -4.17
CA LEU A 71 0.08 10.07 -4.01
C LEU A 71 -0.16 9.77 -2.51
N ASN A 72 -1.32 10.21 -2.00
CA ASN A 72 -1.76 9.99 -0.60
C ASN A 72 -2.10 8.53 -0.27
N GLU A 73 -2.11 7.61 -1.24
CA GLU A 73 -2.59 6.23 -1.12
C GLU A 73 -1.85 5.38 -0.06
N THR A 74 -0.75 5.89 0.52
CA THR A 74 0.23 5.13 1.32
C THR A 74 0.69 5.89 2.57
N ARG A 75 -0.18 6.70 3.19
CA ARG A 75 0.11 7.22 4.54
C ARG A 75 0.20 6.05 5.52
N SER A 76 1.31 5.97 6.25
CA SER A 76 1.48 5.02 7.35
C SER A 76 0.34 5.20 8.34
N VAL A 77 -0.33 4.10 8.66
CA VAL A 77 -1.30 4.04 9.74
C VAL A 77 -0.57 4.40 11.04
N PRO A 78 -1.05 5.37 11.84
CA PRO A 78 -0.44 5.63 13.14
C PRO A 78 -0.52 4.37 14.01
N ALA A 79 0.57 4.01 14.67
CA ALA A 79 0.56 2.90 15.63
C ALA A 79 -0.55 3.14 16.68
N LEU A 80 -1.27 2.06 17.05
CA LEU A 80 -2.36 2.10 18.03
C LEU A 80 -1.96 2.75 19.37
N GLU A 81 -0.66 2.76 19.71
CA GLU A 81 -0.12 3.41 20.92
C GLU A 81 -0.22 4.94 20.92
N THR A 82 -0.36 5.59 19.77
CA THR A 82 -0.50 7.06 19.69
C THR A 82 -1.93 7.57 19.92
N LEU A 83 -2.89 6.68 20.22
CA LEU A 83 -4.29 7.06 20.51
C LEU A 83 -4.55 7.36 22.00
N SER A 84 -3.54 7.23 22.86
CA SER A 84 -3.65 7.54 24.29
C SER A 84 -2.45 8.35 24.77
N LEU A 85 -2.46 9.66 24.48
CA LEU A 85 -1.90 10.70 25.34
C LEU A 85 -2.25 12.05 24.71
N GLU A 86 -3.33 12.65 25.20
CA GLU A 86 -3.54 14.09 25.09
C GLU A 86 -2.37 14.79 25.80
N SER A 87 -1.56 15.53 25.04
CA SER A 87 -0.78 16.62 25.60
C SER A 87 -0.97 17.88 24.76
N THR A 88 -1.37 18.91 25.50
CA THR A 88 -1.84 20.24 25.14
C THR A 88 -0.75 21.09 24.47
N HIS A 89 -1.21 22.05 23.65
CA HIS A 89 -0.55 23.26 23.16
C HIS A 89 0.91 23.56 23.62
N GLU A 90 1.80 23.80 22.64
CA GLU A 90 2.82 24.88 22.56
C GLU A 90 4.12 24.41 21.88
N GLN A 91 4.18 24.39 20.54
CA GLN A 91 5.49 24.35 19.83
C GLN A 91 5.42 24.70 18.34
N SER A 92 4.76 25.80 17.99
CA SER A 92 4.87 26.39 16.64
C SER A 92 4.87 27.91 16.72
N ARG A 93 5.94 28.46 17.31
CA ARG A 93 6.21 29.90 17.22
C ARG A 93 7.67 30.28 17.48
N ARG A 94 8.65 29.55 16.93
CA ARG A 94 10.07 29.94 16.98
C ARG A 94 10.84 29.30 15.83
N GLN A 95 10.73 29.87 14.62
CA GLN A 95 11.81 29.90 13.61
C GLN A 95 11.34 30.67 12.37
N SER A 96 11.22 31.98 12.55
CA SER A 96 11.37 32.94 11.46
C SER A 96 12.16 34.11 12.02
N ASN A 97 13.28 34.44 11.36
CA ASN A 97 14.20 35.56 11.55
C ASN A 97 15.64 35.14 11.90
N ALA A 98 16.41 34.85 10.85
CA ALA A 98 17.84 35.15 10.81
C ALA A 98 18.30 35.21 9.34
N VAL A 99 17.99 36.32 8.67
CA VAL A 99 18.67 36.75 7.45
C VAL A 99 19.20 38.15 7.71
N ARG A 100 20.52 38.33 7.78
CA ARG A 100 21.21 39.60 7.44
C ARG A 100 22.74 39.45 7.38
N HIS A 101 23.25 39.67 6.16
CA HIS A 101 24.47 40.34 5.69
C HIS A 101 25.89 40.11 6.27
N GLY A 102 26.84 39.86 5.35
CA GLY A 102 28.31 40.09 5.45
C GLY A 102 29.04 39.66 4.16
N PRO A 103 30.20 40.25 3.76
CA PRO A 103 30.46 40.67 2.37
C PRO A 103 31.42 39.81 1.51
N ARG A 104 31.44 40.16 0.21
CA ARG A 104 32.33 39.75 -0.91
C ARG A 104 33.83 40.00 -0.64
N ASP A 105 34.69 39.04 -0.96
CA ASP A 105 35.68 39.09 -2.06
C ASP A 105 36.73 37.95 -1.99
N GLN A 106 37.29 37.64 -3.17
CA GLN A 106 38.54 36.92 -3.51
C GLN A 106 38.48 35.48 -4.06
N GLU A 107 39.22 35.36 -5.17
CA GLU A 107 39.35 34.31 -6.17
C GLU A 107 39.93 32.99 -5.66
N SER A 108 39.53 31.89 -6.30
CA SER A 108 40.44 30.80 -6.64
C SER A 108 39.81 29.94 -7.72
N GLU A 109 40.38 30.02 -8.92
CA GLU A 109 40.19 29.05 -9.98
C GLU A 109 40.51 27.64 -9.46
N SER A 110 39.58 26.70 -9.63
CA SER A 110 39.97 25.30 -9.83
C SER A 110 38.95 24.60 -10.72
N LEU A 111 39.46 24.14 -11.86
CA LEU A 111 38.84 23.23 -12.81
C LEU A 111 38.03 22.14 -12.08
N SER A 112 36.71 22.25 -12.13
CA SER A 112 35.83 21.10 -11.94
C SER A 112 34.84 21.10 -13.09
N ARG A 113 35.20 20.30 -14.09
CA ARG A 113 34.41 19.87 -15.24
C ARG A 113 32.94 19.68 -14.81
N GLU A 114 32.09 20.65 -15.11
CA GLU A 114 30.65 20.53 -14.94
C GLU A 114 30.20 19.30 -15.73
N THR A 115 29.88 18.23 -15.01
CA THR A 115 29.19 17.10 -15.58
C THR A 115 27.74 17.51 -15.68
N GLU A 116 27.38 18.08 -16.84
CA GLU A 116 26.01 18.30 -17.28
C GLU A 116 25.07 17.19 -16.78
N PRO A 117 24.06 17.48 -15.93
CA PRO A 117 23.12 16.47 -15.47
C PRO A 117 22.27 15.99 -16.65
N LYS A 118 22.61 14.80 -17.15
CA LYS A 118 21.99 14.16 -18.33
C LYS A 118 20.45 14.14 -18.23
N LYS A 119 19.78 14.81 -19.20
CA LYS A 119 18.32 14.86 -19.42
C LYS A 119 17.61 13.51 -19.67
N THR A 120 18.30 12.37 -19.62
CA THR A 120 17.75 11.03 -19.96
C THR A 120 16.91 10.37 -18.85
N SER A 121 16.41 11.09 -17.85
CA SER A 121 16.00 10.45 -16.59
C SER A 121 14.53 10.53 -16.17
N LYS A 122 13.64 11.24 -16.87
CA LYS A 122 12.21 11.36 -16.49
C LYS A 122 11.27 10.53 -17.35
N LEU A 123 11.47 10.53 -18.66
CA LEU A 123 10.64 9.78 -19.62
C LEU A 123 10.74 8.27 -19.40
N LEU A 124 11.93 7.76 -19.09
CA LEU A 124 12.16 6.34 -18.87
C LEU A 124 11.48 5.85 -17.58
N THR A 125 11.55 6.64 -16.50
CA THR A 125 10.81 6.38 -15.26
C THR A 125 9.31 6.44 -15.49
N GLY A 126 8.84 7.39 -16.31
CA GLY A 126 7.47 7.44 -16.80
C GLY A 126 7.07 6.14 -17.50
N LEU A 127 7.86 5.70 -18.48
CA LEU A 127 7.61 4.46 -19.23
C LEU A 127 7.51 3.25 -18.30
N TYR A 128 8.47 3.06 -17.39
CA TYR A 128 8.45 1.94 -16.44
C TYR A 128 7.24 2.00 -15.51
N THR A 129 6.88 3.18 -15.01
CA THR A 129 5.70 3.36 -14.15
C THR A 129 4.43 2.95 -14.89
N HIS A 130 4.25 3.40 -16.14
CA HIS A 130 3.10 3.03 -16.95
C HIS A 130 3.08 1.53 -17.25
N SER A 131 4.23 0.95 -17.61
CA SER A 131 4.35 -0.48 -17.86
C SER A 131 3.97 -1.32 -16.65
N TYR A 132 4.43 -0.94 -15.46
CA TYR A 132 4.04 -1.61 -14.22
C TYR A 132 2.57 -1.40 -13.88
N LEU A 133 2.02 -0.19 -14.04
CA LEU A 133 0.60 0.06 -13.82
C LEU A 133 -0.27 -0.82 -14.72
N VAL A 134 0.09 -0.94 -16.00
CA VAL A 134 -0.61 -1.81 -16.97
C VAL A 134 -0.51 -3.28 -16.55
N LEU A 135 0.72 -3.77 -16.30
CA LEU A 135 0.96 -5.16 -15.92
C LEU A 135 0.19 -5.55 -14.65
N PHE A 136 0.33 -4.75 -13.60
CA PHE A 136 -0.27 -5.04 -12.32
C PHE A 136 -1.78 -4.76 -12.28
N ALA A 137 -2.31 -3.90 -13.15
CA ALA A 137 -3.77 -3.78 -13.34
C ALA A 137 -4.36 -5.07 -13.92
N ILE A 138 -3.70 -5.67 -14.91
CA ILE A 138 -4.10 -6.97 -15.49
C ILE A 138 -4.04 -8.07 -14.42
N LEU A 139 -2.91 -8.17 -13.69
CA LEU A 139 -2.75 -9.17 -12.64
C LEU A 139 -3.74 -8.99 -11.48
N GLY A 140 -3.99 -7.75 -11.06
CA GLY A 140 -4.97 -7.43 -10.02
C GLY A 140 -6.40 -7.78 -10.44
N THR A 141 -6.75 -7.48 -11.70
CA THR A 141 -8.07 -7.84 -12.27
C THR A 141 -8.24 -9.35 -12.35
N LEU A 142 -7.24 -10.09 -12.84
CA LEU A 142 -7.26 -11.55 -12.85
C LEU A 142 -7.40 -12.13 -11.45
N ALA A 143 -6.67 -11.61 -10.47
CA ALA A 143 -6.79 -12.02 -9.07
C ALA A 143 -8.20 -11.76 -8.53
N ARG A 144 -8.80 -10.60 -8.82
CA ARG A 144 -10.17 -10.25 -8.42
C ARG A 144 -11.19 -11.21 -9.02
N LEU A 145 -11.15 -11.40 -10.33
CA LEU A 145 -12.08 -12.28 -11.05
C LEU A 145 -11.93 -13.74 -10.60
N GLY A 146 -10.69 -14.22 -10.50
CA GLY A 146 -10.38 -15.57 -10.03
C GLY A 146 -10.86 -15.82 -8.60
N LEU A 147 -10.57 -14.91 -7.67
CA LEU A 147 -10.99 -15.06 -6.27
C LEU A 147 -12.51 -14.95 -6.11
N THR A 148 -13.16 -14.06 -6.87
CA THR A 148 -14.62 -13.95 -6.90
C THR A 148 -15.27 -15.22 -7.45
N ALA A 149 -14.65 -15.85 -8.46
CA ALA A 149 -15.11 -17.13 -9.00
C ALA A 149 -14.93 -18.28 -8.00
N LEU A 150 -13.77 -18.38 -7.35
CA LEU A 150 -13.48 -19.43 -6.35
C LEU A 150 -14.40 -19.37 -5.13
N THR A 151 -14.85 -18.17 -4.77
CA THR A 151 -15.73 -17.95 -3.61
C THR A 151 -17.21 -18.01 -3.98
N ARG A 152 -17.54 -18.25 -5.25
CA ARG A 152 -18.91 -18.45 -5.74
C ARG A 152 -19.28 -19.92 -5.76
N TYR A 153 -19.76 -20.42 -4.62
CA TYR A 153 -20.29 -21.78 -4.48
C TYR A 153 -21.64 -21.79 -3.75
N SER A 154 -22.38 -22.88 -3.90
CA SER A 154 -23.69 -23.03 -3.26
C SER A 154 -23.56 -23.02 -1.74
N GLY A 155 -24.37 -22.20 -1.07
CA GLY A 155 -24.31 -22.06 0.40
C GLY A 155 -23.10 -21.26 0.89
N THR A 156 -22.51 -20.38 0.07
CA THR A 156 -21.46 -19.46 0.53
C THR A 156 -21.93 -18.65 1.74
N PRO A 157 -21.13 -18.55 2.82
CA PRO A 157 -21.50 -17.80 4.02
C PRO A 157 -21.71 -16.30 3.76
N VAL A 158 -21.03 -15.76 2.75
CA VAL A 158 -21.13 -14.35 2.35
C VAL A 158 -21.50 -14.31 0.87
N ILE A 159 -22.67 -13.74 0.57
CA ILE A 159 -23.29 -13.79 -0.77
C ILE A 159 -22.57 -12.84 -1.76
N PHE A 160 -22.07 -11.70 -1.28
CA PHE A 160 -21.33 -10.71 -2.07
C PHE A 160 -19.83 -11.06 -2.11
N ASN A 161 -19.46 -11.94 -3.04
CA ASN A 161 -18.14 -12.56 -3.10
C ASN A 161 -16.96 -11.59 -3.34
N THR A 162 -17.24 -10.38 -3.84
CA THR A 162 -16.26 -9.29 -4.03
C THR A 162 -15.54 -8.93 -2.73
N ILE A 163 -16.13 -9.25 -1.58
CA ILE A 163 -15.55 -9.05 -0.25
C ILE A 163 -14.16 -9.67 -0.09
N TRP A 164 -13.92 -10.84 -0.66
CA TRP A 164 -12.64 -11.54 -0.54
C TRP A 164 -11.53 -10.82 -1.26
N ALA A 165 -11.83 -10.28 -2.44
CA ALA A 165 -10.90 -9.46 -3.21
C ALA A 165 -10.61 -8.14 -2.48
N ASN A 166 -11.64 -7.49 -1.92
CA ASN A 166 -11.49 -6.25 -1.14
C ASN A 166 -10.66 -6.45 0.13
N PHE A 167 -10.90 -7.51 0.88
CA PHE A 167 -10.09 -7.90 2.04
C PHE A 167 -8.64 -8.16 1.65
N THR A 168 -8.41 -9.01 0.65
CA THR A 168 -7.07 -9.46 0.27
C THR A 168 -6.25 -8.33 -0.34
N GLY A 169 -6.83 -7.52 -1.22
CA GLY A 169 -6.16 -6.35 -1.78
C GLY A 169 -5.83 -5.30 -0.72
N SER A 170 -6.70 -5.10 0.28
CA SER A 170 -6.41 -4.21 1.42
C SER A 170 -5.30 -4.77 2.31
N LEU A 171 -5.24 -6.11 2.51
CA LEU A 171 -4.15 -6.77 3.23
C LEU A 171 -2.81 -6.59 2.52
N VAL A 172 -2.74 -6.84 1.22
CA VAL A 172 -1.51 -6.61 0.45
C VAL A 172 -1.12 -5.13 0.49
N MET A 173 -2.08 -4.21 0.39
CA MET A 173 -1.83 -2.77 0.52
C MET A 173 -1.25 -2.40 1.89
N GLY A 174 -1.80 -2.96 2.97
CA GLY A 174 -1.32 -2.72 4.33
C GLY A 174 0.10 -3.27 4.55
N PHE A 175 0.38 -4.45 4.00
CA PHE A 175 1.72 -5.04 4.01
C PHE A 175 2.71 -4.13 3.27
N LEU A 176 2.36 -3.72 2.05
CA LEU A 176 3.19 -2.85 1.22
C LEU A 176 3.37 -1.45 1.83
N ALA A 177 2.38 -0.92 2.56
CA ALA A 177 2.48 0.37 3.22
C ALA A 177 3.49 0.34 4.38
N GLU A 178 3.47 -0.71 5.20
CA GLU A 178 4.31 -0.81 6.40
C GLU A 178 5.70 -1.42 6.14
N ASP A 179 5.86 -2.26 5.10
CA ASP A 179 7.13 -2.93 4.82
C ASP A 179 8.30 -1.96 4.62
N ARG A 180 9.45 -2.27 5.24
CA ARG A 180 10.66 -1.42 5.20
C ARG A 180 11.84 -2.09 4.50
N LYS A 181 11.75 -3.39 4.18
CA LYS A 181 12.90 -4.17 3.70
C LYS A 181 12.84 -4.54 2.24
N LEU A 182 11.65 -4.71 1.66
CA LEU A 182 11.50 -5.17 0.29
C LEU A 182 12.21 -4.23 -0.71
N PHE A 183 12.14 -2.91 -0.46
CA PHE A 183 12.77 -1.88 -1.30
C PHE A 183 14.02 -1.24 -0.67
N LEU A 184 14.61 -1.90 0.34
CA LEU A 184 15.76 -1.36 1.08
C LEU A 184 16.97 -1.09 0.18
N ASN A 185 17.29 -2.04 -0.69
CA ASN A 185 18.48 -1.99 -1.55
C ASN A 185 18.28 -1.16 -2.82
N GLU A 186 17.04 -0.78 -3.15
CA GLU A 186 16.77 0.14 -4.27
C GLU A 186 17.25 1.57 -3.98
N TRP A 187 17.68 1.86 -2.74
CA TRP A 187 18.39 3.09 -2.43
C TRP A 187 19.67 2.91 -1.61
N GLY A 188 20.78 3.39 -2.18
CA GLY A 188 22.06 3.56 -1.51
C GLY A 188 22.12 4.75 -0.55
N THR A 189 21.15 4.88 0.36
CA THR A 189 21.28 5.73 1.56
C THR A 189 21.55 4.84 2.76
N PRO A 190 22.83 4.74 3.21
CA PRO A 190 23.19 4.04 4.43
C PRO A 190 22.47 4.60 5.67
N THR A 191 21.86 5.78 5.57
CA THR A 191 21.41 6.63 6.67
C THR A 191 20.37 5.99 7.59
N TYR A 192 19.43 5.17 7.11
CA TYR A 192 18.38 4.59 7.99
C TYR A 192 18.89 3.40 8.79
N ASP A 193 19.50 2.42 8.13
CA ASP A 193 20.11 1.28 8.81
C ASP A 193 21.31 1.71 9.65
N ASP A 194 22.08 2.72 9.21
CA ASP A 194 23.14 3.31 10.03
C ASP A 194 22.56 4.10 11.20
N ALA A 195 21.41 4.78 11.06
CA ALA A 195 20.74 5.41 12.19
C ALA A 195 20.21 4.37 13.19
N ILE A 196 19.66 3.25 12.72
CA ILE A 196 19.23 2.12 13.56
C ILE A 196 20.44 1.41 14.21
N LYS A 197 21.53 1.19 13.47
CA LYS A 197 22.75 0.58 13.99
C LYS A 197 23.43 1.50 14.99
N ARG A 198 23.53 2.81 14.72
CA ARG A 198 24.05 3.82 15.66
C ARG A 198 23.21 3.90 16.92
N THR A 199 21.87 3.83 16.82
CA THR A 199 20.98 3.79 17.99
C THR A 199 21.11 2.49 18.77
N LYS A 200 21.28 1.33 18.12
CA LYS A 200 21.54 0.05 18.81
C LYS A 200 22.92 -0.02 19.46
N GLN A 201 23.96 0.47 18.79
CA GLN A 201 25.35 0.43 19.25
C GLN A 201 25.56 1.34 20.46
N LYS A 202 24.98 2.55 20.45
CA LYS A 202 24.99 3.48 21.59
C LYS A 202 24.00 3.15 22.71
N ARG A 203 23.17 2.11 22.56
CA ARG A 203 22.35 1.56 23.65
C ARG A 203 23.10 0.50 24.47
N GLY A 204 24.14 -0.09 23.89
CA GLY A 204 25.08 -0.97 24.60
C GLY A 204 26.15 -0.20 25.38
N GLU A 205 26.43 1.05 24.99
CA GLU A 205 27.32 1.97 25.71
C GLU A 205 26.45 2.95 26.53
N GLY A 206 26.46 2.83 27.86
CA GLY A 206 25.52 3.53 28.76
C GLY A 206 25.66 5.08 28.81
N GLU A 207 25.30 5.80 27.75
CA GLU A 207 25.25 7.26 27.75
C GLU A 207 24.01 7.81 28.47
N VAL A 208 24.23 8.25 29.72
CA VAL A 208 23.31 9.07 30.52
C VAL A 208 23.35 10.51 30.00
N GLY A 209 22.35 10.89 29.19
CA GLY A 209 22.21 12.26 28.67
C GLY A 209 20.75 12.64 28.40
N SER A 210 20.09 13.25 29.38
CA SER A 210 18.64 13.52 29.41
C SER A 210 18.13 14.52 28.35
N GLY A 211 19.01 15.23 27.63
CA GLY A 211 18.62 16.14 26.52
C GLY A 211 18.72 15.53 25.12
N SER A 212 19.26 14.31 25.00
CA SER A 212 19.59 13.68 23.72
C SER A 212 18.51 12.73 23.19
N SER A 213 17.63 12.21 24.06
CA SER A 213 16.60 11.23 23.70
C SER A 213 15.56 11.80 22.74
N GLN A 214 15.02 12.99 23.02
CA GLN A 214 14.03 13.65 22.17
C GLN A 214 14.59 14.00 20.79
N GLN A 215 15.81 14.54 20.70
CA GLN A 215 16.43 14.86 19.41
C GLN A 215 16.70 13.58 18.59
N LYS A 216 17.12 12.48 19.23
CA LYS A 216 17.36 11.18 18.60
C LYS A 216 16.08 10.56 18.02
N GLU A 217 14.97 10.69 18.74
CA GLU A 217 13.67 10.17 18.31
C GLU A 217 13.12 10.98 17.11
N VAL A 218 13.32 12.30 17.14
CA VAL A 218 12.98 13.21 16.04
C VAL A 218 13.80 12.90 14.77
N ASP A 219 15.10 12.66 14.89
CA ASP A 219 15.96 12.33 13.74
C ASP A 219 15.62 10.97 13.12
N LEU A 220 15.28 9.97 13.94
CA LEU A 220 14.84 8.66 13.48
C LEU A 220 13.48 8.75 12.77
N GLU A 221 12.53 9.51 13.31
CA GLU A 221 11.23 9.76 12.68
C GLU A 221 11.36 10.54 11.37
N ALA A 222 12.25 11.53 11.31
CA ALA A 222 12.55 12.26 10.08
C ALA A 222 13.13 11.33 9.00
N ALA A 223 14.06 10.44 9.38
CA ALA A 223 14.63 9.44 8.47
C ALA A 223 13.56 8.43 7.98
N LYS A 224 12.65 7.98 8.86
CA LYS A 224 11.50 7.13 8.46
C LYS A 224 10.61 7.84 7.44
N ARG A 225 10.25 9.10 7.69
CA ARG A 225 9.40 9.90 6.80
C ARG A 225 10.05 10.12 5.44
N ALA A 226 11.35 10.41 5.42
CA ALA A 226 12.10 10.56 4.17
C ALA A 226 12.14 9.24 3.37
N HIS A 227 12.39 8.10 4.04
CA HIS A 227 12.38 6.78 3.40
C HIS A 227 11.00 6.45 2.79
N LEU A 228 9.93 6.66 3.56
CA LEU A 228 8.56 6.44 3.09
C LEU A 228 8.18 7.38 1.93
N ALA A 229 8.59 8.65 1.96
CA ALA A 229 8.33 9.59 0.88
C ALA A 229 9.04 9.15 -0.42
N THR A 230 10.23 8.59 -0.30
CA THR A 230 11.04 8.21 -1.46
C THR A 230 10.56 6.88 -2.06
N LYS A 231 10.19 5.91 -1.23
CA LYS A 231 9.57 4.62 -1.64
C LYS A 231 8.36 4.80 -2.58
N LYS A 232 7.58 5.84 -2.36
CA LYS A 232 6.37 6.18 -3.15
C LYS A 232 6.65 6.52 -4.61
N THR A 233 7.90 6.78 -4.95
CA THR A 233 8.30 7.22 -6.29
C THR A 233 8.88 6.08 -7.14
N ILE A 234 8.96 4.88 -6.56
CA ILE A 234 9.50 3.69 -7.21
C ILE A 234 8.45 3.11 -8.16
N PRO A 235 8.75 2.95 -9.47
CA PRO A 235 7.81 2.41 -10.45
C PRO A 235 7.18 1.06 -10.06
N LEU A 236 8.00 0.14 -9.54
CA LEU A 236 7.55 -1.18 -9.09
C LEU A 236 6.59 -1.07 -7.89
N TYR A 237 6.88 -0.19 -6.93
CA TYR A 237 6.00 0.05 -5.79
C TYR A 237 4.67 0.65 -6.23
N ILE A 238 4.69 1.66 -7.12
CA ILE A 238 3.48 2.24 -7.71
C ILE A 238 2.67 1.16 -8.44
N GLY A 239 3.34 0.28 -9.19
CA GLY A 239 2.73 -0.87 -9.83
C GLY A 239 2.02 -1.81 -8.85
N LEU A 240 2.68 -2.18 -7.75
CA LEU A 240 2.12 -3.10 -6.75
C LEU A 240 1.00 -2.47 -5.91
N ALA A 241 1.21 -1.25 -5.40
CA ALA A 241 0.24 -0.57 -4.56
C ALA A 241 -0.93 -0.05 -5.41
N THR A 242 -0.65 0.90 -6.30
CA THR A 242 -1.68 1.55 -7.11
C THR A 242 -2.17 0.61 -8.20
N GLY A 243 -1.31 -0.12 -8.91
CA GLY A 243 -1.74 -1.03 -9.99
C GLY A 243 -2.46 -2.28 -9.47
N PHE A 244 -1.75 -3.13 -8.73
CA PHE A 244 -2.26 -4.44 -8.30
C PHE A 244 -3.32 -4.32 -7.21
N CYS A 245 -3.00 -3.75 -6.05
CA CYS A 245 -3.97 -3.67 -4.95
C CYS A 245 -5.20 -2.83 -5.36
N GLY A 246 -4.95 -1.72 -6.06
CA GLY A 246 -6.00 -0.87 -6.60
C GLY A 246 -6.97 -1.60 -7.53
N SER A 247 -6.48 -2.46 -8.43
CA SER A 247 -7.31 -3.20 -9.42
C SER A 247 -7.84 -4.54 -8.89
N PHE A 248 -7.21 -5.08 -7.84
CA PHE A 248 -7.69 -6.26 -7.12
C PHE A 248 -8.90 -5.93 -6.24
N THR A 249 -8.93 -4.72 -5.67
CA THR A 249 -10.12 -4.22 -4.97
C THR A 249 -11.07 -3.49 -5.93
N THR A 250 -12.32 -3.29 -5.53
CA THR A 250 -13.30 -2.54 -6.35
C THR A 250 -14.36 -1.87 -5.46
N PHE A 251 -14.44 -0.54 -5.53
CA PHE A 251 -15.46 0.22 -4.79
C PHE A 251 -16.79 0.24 -5.54
N SER A 252 -16.76 0.31 -6.88
CA SER A 252 -17.98 0.34 -7.70
C SER A 252 -18.80 -0.95 -7.56
N SER A 253 -18.16 -2.12 -7.55
CA SER A 253 -18.87 -3.39 -7.32
C SER A 253 -19.40 -3.50 -5.90
N PHE A 254 -18.68 -2.96 -4.90
CA PHE A 254 -19.19 -2.86 -3.54
C PHE A 254 -20.47 -2.03 -3.48
N VAL A 255 -20.52 -0.85 -4.11
CA VAL A 255 -21.73 -0.02 -4.12
C VAL A 255 -22.86 -0.67 -4.90
N ARG A 256 -22.57 -1.39 -6.00
CA ARG A 256 -23.56 -2.23 -6.68
C ARG A 256 -24.16 -3.26 -5.72
N ASP A 257 -23.33 -3.96 -4.96
CA ASP A 257 -23.80 -5.00 -4.01
C ASP A 257 -24.66 -4.39 -2.88
N ILE A 258 -24.36 -3.14 -2.45
CA ILE A 258 -25.21 -2.37 -1.52
C ILE A 258 -26.60 -2.12 -2.15
N PHE A 259 -26.63 -1.64 -3.40
CA PHE A 259 -27.87 -1.37 -4.11
C PHE A 259 -28.69 -2.66 -4.32
N LEU A 260 -28.06 -3.74 -4.78
CA LEU A 260 -28.74 -5.02 -4.99
C LEU A 260 -29.28 -5.60 -3.68
N ALA A 261 -28.58 -5.41 -2.55
CA ALA A 261 -29.14 -5.73 -1.25
C ALA A 261 -30.33 -4.84 -0.89
N LEU A 262 -30.24 -3.53 -1.12
CA LEU A 262 -31.34 -2.59 -0.86
C LEU A 262 -32.59 -2.90 -1.71
N SER A 263 -32.43 -3.26 -2.98
CA SER A 263 -33.52 -3.55 -3.91
C SER A 263 -34.06 -4.99 -3.83
N ASN A 264 -33.47 -5.84 -2.98
CA ASN A 264 -33.76 -7.28 -2.89
C ASN A 264 -33.47 -8.07 -4.18
N GLU A 265 -32.38 -7.72 -4.87
CA GLU A 265 -31.90 -8.37 -6.10
C GLU A 265 -30.58 -9.14 -5.93
N LEU A 266 -30.03 -9.18 -4.70
CA LEU A 266 -28.80 -9.90 -4.42
C LEU A 266 -29.07 -11.43 -4.42
N THR A 267 -28.65 -12.11 -5.49
CA THR A 267 -28.88 -13.54 -5.69
C THR A 267 -27.89 -14.43 -4.92
N THR A 268 -28.42 -15.45 -4.23
CA THR A 268 -27.62 -16.47 -3.55
C THR A 268 -27.16 -17.53 -4.55
N PRO A 269 -25.84 -17.77 -4.72
CA PRO A 269 -25.36 -18.81 -5.61
C PRO A 269 -25.93 -20.19 -5.24
N GLY A 270 -26.35 -20.95 -6.25
CA GLY A 270 -26.84 -22.33 -6.09
C GLY A 270 -28.27 -22.48 -5.57
N TRP A 271 -29.00 -21.36 -5.39
CA TRP A 271 -30.39 -21.35 -4.92
C TRP A 271 -31.29 -20.72 -6.00
N PRO A 272 -31.99 -21.54 -6.80
CA PRO A 272 -32.79 -21.05 -7.94
C PRO A 272 -33.94 -20.11 -7.56
N GLU A 273 -34.44 -20.24 -6.33
CA GLU A 273 -35.53 -19.43 -5.77
C GLU A 273 -35.03 -18.14 -5.08
N SER A 274 -33.73 -17.86 -5.15
CA SER A 274 -33.13 -16.63 -4.60
C SER A 274 -33.15 -15.51 -5.65
N PRO A 275 -33.49 -14.25 -5.26
CA PRO A 275 -33.78 -13.80 -3.90
C PRO A 275 -35.24 -14.08 -3.49
N THR A 276 -35.43 -14.54 -2.24
CA THR A 276 -36.77 -14.66 -1.68
C THR A 276 -37.35 -13.28 -1.39
N ARG A 277 -38.67 -13.13 -1.56
CA ARG A 277 -39.33 -11.85 -1.31
C ARG A 277 -39.19 -11.48 0.17
N ARG A 278 -38.65 -10.30 0.46
CA ARG A 278 -38.55 -9.75 1.82
C ARG A 278 -39.12 -8.35 1.91
N ASN A 279 -39.50 -7.94 3.12
CA ASN A 279 -39.99 -6.58 3.37
C ASN A 279 -38.85 -5.55 3.35
N GLY A 280 -39.21 -4.26 3.27
CA GLY A 280 -38.24 -3.17 3.19
C GLY A 280 -37.29 -3.07 4.39
N GLY A 281 -37.74 -3.45 5.58
CA GLY A 281 -36.89 -3.47 6.79
C GLY A 281 -35.75 -4.48 6.68
N TYR A 282 -36.02 -5.68 6.17
CA TYR A 282 -34.98 -6.68 5.91
C TYR A 282 -34.05 -6.28 4.78
N SER A 283 -34.55 -5.62 3.73
CA SER A 283 -33.69 -5.06 2.68
C SER A 283 -32.74 -3.97 3.20
N PHE A 284 -33.23 -3.09 4.08
CA PHE A 284 -32.40 -2.10 4.75
C PHE A 284 -31.32 -2.74 5.63
N MET A 285 -31.68 -3.76 6.43
CA MET A 285 -30.72 -4.50 7.24
C MET A 285 -29.66 -5.21 6.39
N ALA A 286 -30.03 -5.76 5.23
CA ALA A 286 -29.08 -6.38 4.32
C ALA A 286 -28.14 -5.35 3.68
N MET A 287 -28.66 -4.18 3.28
CA MET A 287 -27.84 -3.07 2.80
C MET A 287 -26.80 -2.67 3.85
N LEU A 288 -27.22 -2.48 5.11
CA LEU A 288 -26.30 -2.19 6.21
C LEU A 288 -25.28 -3.32 6.44
N ALA A 289 -25.70 -4.58 6.33
CA ALA A 289 -24.80 -5.72 6.47
C ALA A 289 -23.69 -5.72 5.42
N VAL A 290 -24.01 -5.41 4.15
CA VAL A 290 -23.00 -5.27 3.08
C VAL A 290 -22.01 -4.14 3.40
N ILE A 291 -22.51 -2.98 3.84
CA ILE A 291 -21.68 -1.82 4.22
C ILE A 291 -20.75 -2.17 5.36
N ILE A 292 -21.30 -2.62 6.49
CA ILE A 292 -20.55 -2.89 7.73
C ILE A 292 -19.50 -3.99 7.47
N THR A 293 -19.91 -5.08 6.82
CA THR A 293 -19.00 -6.20 6.55
C THR A 293 -17.86 -5.79 5.64
N THR A 294 -18.15 -5.07 4.55
CA THR A 294 -17.12 -4.68 3.58
C THR A 294 -16.12 -3.68 4.15
N VAL A 295 -16.61 -2.65 4.84
CA VAL A 295 -15.74 -1.65 5.46
C VAL A 295 -14.90 -2.27 6.58
N SER A 296 -15.52 -3.06 7.46
CA SER A 296 -14.82 -3.66 8.60
C SER A 296 -13.77 -4.68 8.16
N LEU A 297 -14.09 -5.57 7.22
CA LEU A 297 -13.12 -6.56 6.73
C LEU A 297 -12.01 -5.88 5.93
N SER A 298 -12.30 -4.89 5.10
CA SER A 298 -11.25 -4.20 4.33
C SER A 298 -10.27 -3.44 5.24
N LEU A 299 -10.77 -2.74 6.27
CA LEU A 299 -9.94 -2.11 7.30
C LEU A 299 -9.14 -3.16 8.07
N SER A 300 -9.78 -4.25 8.51
CA SER A 300 -9.10 -5.33 9.23
C SER A 300 -7.99 -5.96 8.37
N GLY A 301 -8.25 -6.18 7.08
CA GLY A 301 -7.27 -6.64 6.10
C GLY A 301 -6.05 -5.70 6.07
N LEU A 302 -6.28 -4.39 5.92
CA LEU A 302 -5.21 -3.39 5.96
C LEU A 302 -4.34 -3.49 7.22
N PHE A 303 -4.94 -3.52 8.42
CA PHE A 303 -4.18 -3.62 9.66
C PHE A 303 -3.45 -4.97 9.80
N VAL A 304 -4.10 -6.08 9.45
CA VAL A 304 -3.45 -7.41 9.42
C VAL A 304 -2.26 -7.42 8.48
N GLY A 305 -2.38 -6.79 7.31
CA GLY A 305 -1.28 -6.60 6.36
C GLY A 305 -0.11 -5.87 7.00
N SER A 306 -0.37 -4.76 7.70
CA SER A 306 0.68 -3.98 8.37
C SER A 306 1.37 -4.79 9.48
N HIS A 307 0.61 -5.55 10.28
CA HIS A 307 1.16 -6.41 11.32
C HIS A 307 2.01 -7.54 10.72
N LEU A 308 1.57 -8.09 9.58
CA LEU A 308 2.31 -9.14 8.87
C LEU A 308 3.64 -8.60 8.33
N ALA A 309 3.68 -7.36 7.83
CA ALA A 309 4.93 -6.73 7.39
C ALA A 309 5.94 -6.58 8.53
N VAL A 310 5.48 -6.15 9.72
CA VAL A 310 6.34 -6.06 10.92
C VAL A 310 6.78 -7.46 11.38
N GLY A 311 5.88 -8.43 11.41
CA GLY A 311 6.17 -9.79 11.85
C GLY A 311 7.15 -10.53 10.91
N LEU A 312 7.03 -10.31 9.60
CA LEU A 312 7.90 -10.93 8.60
C LEU A 312 9.19 -10.15 8.34
N GLU A 313 9.44 -9.02 9.03
CA GLU A 313 10.61 -8.17 8.79
C GLU A 313 11.94 -8.95 8.81
N ARG A 314 12.07 -10.04 9.58
CA ARG A 314 13.30 -10.85 9.59
C ARG A 314 13.48 -11.73 8.35
N ILE A 315 12.39 -12.09 7.69
CA ILE A 315 12.33 -13.07 6.59
C ILE A 315 12.23 -12.35 5.24
N THR A 316 11.68 -11.13 5.18
CA THR A 316 11.46 -10.42 3.91
C THR A 316 12.80 -10.15 3.20
N PRO A 317 13.03 -10.73 2.01
CA PRO A 317 14.22 -10.45 1.23
C PRO A 317 14.16 -9.02 0.67
N SER A 318 15.32 -8.39 0.52
CA SER A 318 15.43 -7.08 -0.13
C SER A 318 15.65 -7.27 -1.64
N VAL A 319 14.89 -6.56 -2.46
CA VAL A 319 15.05 -6.57 -3.92
C VAL A 319 16.30 -5.75 -4.26
N PRO A 320 17.35 -6.35 -4.86
CA PRO A 320 18.58 -5.62 -5.17
C PRO A 320 18.35 -4.66 -6.35
N PHE A 321 18.88 -3.43 -6.24
CA PHE A 321 18.74 -2.38 -7.26
C PHE A 321 19.15 -2.80 -8.68
N SER A 322 20.20 -3.61 -8.80
CA SER A 322 20.68 -4.12 -10.09
C SER A 322 19.69 -5.07 -10.75
N LEU A 323 19.00 -5.91 -9.97
CA LEU A 323 17.95 -6.80 -10.48
C LEU A 323 16.75 -5.99 -10.95
N SER A 324 16.34 -4.99 -10.16
CA SER A 324 15.22 -4.11 -10.51
C SER A 324 15.46 -3.40 -11.85
N ARG A 325 16.55 -2.63 -11.98
CA ARG A 325 16.83 -1.88 -13.22
C ARG A 325 17.22 -2.74 -14.43
N ARG A 326 17.99 -3.81 -14.23
CA ARG A 326 18.57 -4.56 -15.36
C ARG A 326 17.65 -5.65 -15.87
N VAL A 327 16.78 -6.18 -15.01
CA VAL A 327 15.91 -7.31 -15.34
C VAL A 327 14.45 -6.92 -15.21
N LEU A 328 14.00 -6.46 -14.03
CA LEU A 328 12.57 -6.22 -13.79
C LEU A 328 12.01 -5.06 -14.62
N ASP A 329 12.72 -3.94 -14.76
CA ASP A 329 12.27 -2.76 -15.50
C ASP A 329 12.06 -3.10 -17.01
N PRO A 330 13.06 -3.64 -17.74
CA PRO A 330 12.87 -4.08 -19.13
C PRO A 330 11.80 -5.17 -19.29
N LEU A 331 11.77 -6.13 -18.36
CA LEU A 331 10.79 -7.20 -18.37
C LEU A 331 9.38 -6.65 -18.12
N GLY A 332 9.23 -5.65 -17.25
CA GLY A 332 7.98 -4.98 -16.96
C GLY A 332 7.42 -4.25 -18.18
N VAL A 333 8.29 -3.62 -18.99
CA VAL A 333 7.88 -3.03 -20.29
C VAL A 333 7.37 -4.10 -21.24
N LEU A 334 8.15 -5.17 -21.44
CA LEU A 334 7.78 -6.27 -22.33
C LEU A 334 6.47 -6.93 -21.90
N LEU A 335 6.35 -7.29 -20.62
CA LEU A 335 5.19 -7.99 -20.08
C LEU A 335 3.97 -7.07 -20.00
N GLY A 336 4.10 -5.83 -19.53
CA GLY A 336 2.95 -4.93 -19.40
C GLY A 336 2.28 -4.65 -20.74
N TRP A 337 3.05 -4.12 -21.69
CA TRP A 337 2.53 -3.80 -23.03
C TRP A 337 2.23 -5.06 -23.85
N GLY A 338 3.05 -6.11 -23.72
CA GLY A 338 2.84 -7.39 -24.39
C GLY A 338 1.57 -8.10 -23.92
N CYS A 339 1.32 -8.17 -22.61
CA CYS A 339 0.08 -8.74 -22.08
C CYS A 339 -1.14 -7.90 -22.45
N TRP A 340 -1.04 -6.58 -22.49
CA TRP A 340 -2.16 -5.74 -22.89
C TRP A 340 -2.49 -5.89 -24.38
N LEU A 341 -1.48 -5.89 -25.25
CA LEU A 341 -1.65 -6.22 -26.67
C LEU A 341 -2.20 -7.64 -26.85
N GLY A 342 -1.68 -8.60 -26.09
CA GLY A 342 -2.18 -9.97 -26.07
C GLY A 342 -3.66 -10.06 -25.70
N ALA A 343 -4.11 -9.30 -24.68
CA ALA A 343 -5.51 -9.23 -24.30
C ALA A 343 -6.38 -8.65 -25.44
N ILE A 344 -5.90 -7.64 -26.15
CA ILE A 344 -6.61 -7.06 -27.32
C ILE A 344 -6.72 -8.10 -28.45
N LEU A 345 -5.62 -8.80 -28.75
CA LEU A 345 -5.62 -9.84 -29.78
C LEU A 345 -6.54 -11.02 -29.40
N LEU A 346 -6.53 -11.45 -28.14
CA LEU A 346 -7.46 -12.48 -27.63
C LEU A 346 -8.91 -12.00 -27.60
N ALA A 347 -9.16 -10.69 -27.49
CA ALA A 347 -10.52 -10.13 -27.58
C ALA A 347 -11.05 -10.14 -29.02
N ILE A 348 -10.16 -10.02 -30.02
CA ILE A 348 -10.50 -10.09 -31.44
C ILE A 348 -10.61 -11.56 -31.89
N PHE A 349 -9.67 -12.40 -31.46
CA PHE A 349 -9.55 -13.81 -31.82
C PHE A 349 -9.63 -14.69 -30.55
N PRO A 350 -10.81 -14.83 -29.93
CA PRO A 350 -10.94 -15.58 -28.69
C PRO A 350 -10.71 -17.08 -28.94
N PRO A 351 -9.91 -17.77 -28.09
CA PRO A 351 -9.73 -19.21 -28.20
C PRO A 351 -11.01 -19.98 -27.84
N HIS A 352 -11.83 -19.42 -26.95
CA HIS A 352 -13.16 -19.92 -26.58
C HIS A 352 -14.10 -18.73 -26.37
N GLU A 353 -15.30 -18.78 -26.96
CA GLU A 353 -16.29 -17.69 -26.90
C GLU A 353 -16.68 -17.30 -25.46
N ALA A 354 -16.64 -18.26 -24.54
CA ALA A 354 -16.97 -18.04 -23.13
C ALA A 354 -16.00 -17.09 -22.42
N TRP A 355 -14.71 -17.10 -22.78
CA TRP A 355 -13.69 -16.30 -22.08
C TRP A 355 -13.73 -14.83 -22.47
N ARG A 356 -14.28 -14.54 -23.66
CA ARG A 356 -14.36 -13.19 -24.22
C ARG A 356 -15.04 -12.22 -23.26
N GLY A 357 -16.23 -12.56 -22.79
CA GLY A 357 -16.98 -11.78 -21.80
C GLY A 357 -16.52 -11.97 -20.36
N GLN A 358 -16.08 -13.18 -19.97
CA GLN A 358 -15.79 -13.48 -18.57
C GLN A 358 -14.52 -12.81 -18.04
N ALA A 359 -13.51 -12.63 -18.90
CA ALA A 359 -12.23 -12.07 -18.46
C ALA A 359 -11.60 -11.17 -19.52
N ILE A 360 -11.60 -11.55 -20.79
CA ILE A 360 -10.74 -10.90 -21.79
C ILE A 360 -11.09 -9.42 -22.00
N PHE A 361 -12.37 -9.05 -22.14
CA PHE A 361 -12.74 -7.63 -22.23
C PHE A 361 -12.38 -6.87 -20.95
N ALA A 362 -12.53 -7.47 -19.76
CA ALA A 362 -12.11 -6.84 -18.52
C ALA A 362 -10.59 -6.56 -18.52
N LEU A 363 -9.76 -7.47 -19.05
CA LEU A 363 -8.31 -7.26 -19.17
C LEU A 363 -7.94 -6.16 -20.17
N VAL A 364 -8.72 -5.99 -21.24
CA VAL A 364 -8.51 -4.90 -22.21
C VAL A 364 -8.80 -3.54 -21.56
N PHE A 365 -9.87 -3.45 -20.78
CA PHE A 365 -10.32 -2.20 -20.17
C PHE A 365 -9.65 -1.87 -18.83
N ALA A 366 -9.10 -2.85 -18.13
CA ALA A 366 -8.48 -2.69 -16.82
C ALA A 366 -7.34 -1.64 -16.79
N PRO A 367 -6.36 -1.66 -17.72
CA PRO A 367 -5.30 -0.65 -17.75
C PRO A 367 -5.82 0.78 -17.89
N LEU A 368 -6.89 1.00 -18.67
CA LEU A 368 -7.48 2.33 -18.87
C LEU A 368 -8.07 2.88 -17.56
N GLY A 369 -8.80 2.05 -16.82
CA GLY A 369 -9.33 2.42 -15.51
C GLY A 369 -8.22 2.72 -14.50
N CYS A 370 -7.20 1.85 -14.44
CA CYS A 370 -6.06 2.02 -13.54
C CYS A 370 -5.26 3.30 -13.83
N LEU A 371 -4.97 3.58 -15.10
CA LEU A 371 -4.25 4.80 -15.50
C LEU A 371 -5.05 6.05 -15.17
N LEU A 372 -6.34 6.06 -15.46
CA LEU A 372 -7.21 7.20 -15.10
C LEU A 372 -7.23 7.43 -13.59
N ARG A 373 -7.38 6.36 -12.78
CA ARG A 373 -7.29 6.47 -11.33
C ARG A 373 -5.95 7.04 -10.88
N PHE A 374 -4.84 6.51 -11.40
CA PHE A 374 -3.50 7.00 -11.07
C PHE A 374 -3.38 8.51 -11.32
N TYR A 375 -3.84 9.00 -12.47
CA TYR A 375 -3.79 10.42 -12.79
C TYR A 375 -4.74 11.27 -11.95
N LEU A 376 -5.94 10.77 -11.62
CA LEU A 376 -6.86 11.45 -10.70
C LEU A 376 -6.24 11.58 -9.31
N SER A 377 -5.68 10.49 -8.78
CA SER A 377 -4.97 10.48 -7.50
C SER A 377 -3.81 11.46 -7.51
N LEU A 378 -2.97 11.42 -8.56
CA LEU A 378 -1.80 12.28 -8.72
C LEU A 378 -2.17 13.78 -8.69
N HIS A 379 -3.16 14.19 -9.48
CA HIS A 379 -3.46 15.62 -9.66
C HIS A 379 -4.43 16.20 -8.62
N LEU A 380 -5.23 15.36 -7.95
CA LEU A 380 -6.33 15.84 -7.11
C LEU A 380 -6.18 15.48 -5.62
N ASN A 381 -5.47 14.41 -5.24
CA ASN A 381 -5.35 14.05 -3.82
C ASN A 381 -4.51 15.06 -3.03
N GLY A 382 -3.52 15.70 -3.66
CA GLY A 382 -2.70 16.75 -3.04
C GLY A 382 -3.47 18.06 -2.77
N LYS A 383 -4.61 18.29 -3.45
CA LYS A 383 -5.34 19.58 -3.37
C LYS A 383 -6.02 19.82 -2.02
N MET A 384 -6.44 18.77 -1.33
CA MET A 384 -7.14 18.87 -0.04
C MET A 384 -6.62 17.82 0.94
N ALA A 385 -5.82 18.25 1.93
CA ALA A 385 -5.22 17.34 2.90
C ALA A 385 -6.21 16.57 3.79
N THR A 386 -7.44 17.09 3.92
CA THR A 386 -8.52 16.49 4.72
C THR A 386 -9.45 15.59 3.91
N PHE A 387 -9.37 15.62 2.58
CA PHE A 387 -10.30 14.92 1.70
C PHE A 387 -9.58 14.53 0.39
N PRO A 388 -9.19 13.26 0.22
CA PRO A 388 -8.56 12.78 -1.01
C PRO A 388 -9.50 12.86 -2.22
N VAL A 389 -9.50 14.02 -2.91
CA VAL A 389 -10.45 14.33 -3.99
C VAL A 389 -10.27 13.40 -5.20
N GLY A 390 -9.03 12.97 -5.50
CA GLY A 390 -8.73 12.07 -6.62
C GLY A 390 -9.37 10.71 -6.43
N THR A 391 -9.11 10.06 -5.29
CA THR A 391 -9.67 8.76 -4.94
C THR A 391 -11.21 8.84 -4.86
N PHE A 392 -11.75 9.89 -4.24
CA PHE A 392 -13.20 10.14 -4.24
C PHE A 392 -13.78 10.23 -5.65
N SER A 393 -13.18 11.06 -6.51
CA SER A 393 -13.67 11.30 -7.87
C SER A 393 -13.62 10.03 -8.71
N ALA A 394 -12.54 9.26 -8.60
CA ALA A 394 -12.38 7.98 -9.28
C ALA A 394 -13.47 6.98 -8.84
N ASN A 395 -13.71 6.86 -7.53
CA ASN A 395 -14.73 5.97 -6.97
C ASN A 395 -16.14 6.37 -7.39
N VAL A 396 -16.49 7.66 -7.33
CA VAL A 396 -17.81 8.16 -7.73
C VAL A 396 -18.03 7.99 -9.24
N LEU A 397 -17.08 8.41 -10.07
CA LEU A 397 -17.17 8.31 -11.53
C LEU A 397 -17.28 6.85 -11.99
N GLY A 398 -16.40 5.97 -11.48
CA GLY A 398 -16.44 4.55 -11.85
C GLY A 398 -17.71 3.85 -11.35
N THR A 399 -18.28 4.28 -10.23
CA THR A 399 -19.58 3.76 -9.76
C THR A 399 -20.71 4.16 -10.71
N ALA A 400 -20.74 5.42 -11.17
CA ALA A 400 -21.75 5.89 -12.12
C ALA A 400 -21.65 5.15 -13.47
N VAL A 401 -20.44 4.98 -14.00
CA VAL A 401 -20.22 4.23 -15.25
C VAL A 401 -20.63 2.76 -15.09
N LEU A 402 -20.33 2.14 -13.94
CA LEU A 402 -20.75 0.77 -13.66
C LEU A 402 -22.28 0.64 -13.62
N GLY A 403 -22.99 1.57 -12.96
CA GLY A 403 -24.46 1.55 -12.92
C GLY A 403 -25.09 1.68 -14.30
N MET A 404 -24.57 2.58 -15.14
CA MET A 404 -25.04 2.72 -16.52
C MET A 404 -24.76 1.45 -17.33
N ALA A 405 -23.55 0.89 -17.23
CA ALA A 405 -23.19 -0.33 -17.94
C ALA A 405 -24.07 -1.52 -17.52
N TRP A 406 -24.38 -1.63 -16.22
CA TRP A 406 -25.28 -2.63 -15.68
C TRP A 406 -26.67 -2.53 -16.29
N ASP A 407 -27.27 -1.33 -16.28
CA ASP A 407 -28.62 -1.15 -16.83
C ASP A 407 -28.65 -1.49 -18.32
N LEU A 408 -27.68 -0.99 -19.11
CA LEU A 408 -27.60 -1.33 -20.53
C LEU A 408 -27.41 -2.84 -20.78
N ALA A 409 -26.70 -3.55 -19.90
CA ALA A 409 -26.48 -4.99 -20.02
C ALA A 409 -27.73 -5.82 -19.67
N HIS A 410 -28.64 -5.25 -18.87
CA HIS A 410 -29.90 -5.88 -18.44
C HIS A 410 -31.11 -5.44 -19.27
N VAL A 411 -30.91 -4.60 -20.29
CA VAL A 411 -31.86 -4.39 -21.36
C VAL A 411 -31.42 -5.28 -22.55
N PRO A 412 -32.33 -5.98 -23.26
CA PRO A 412 -31.98 -6.89 -24.35
C PRO A 412 -31.53 -6.15 -25.64
N LEU A 413 -30.63 -5.17 -25.51
CA LEU A 413 -30.04 -4.38 -26.58
C LEU A 413 -28.58 -4.84 -26.81
N GLY A 414 -28.12 -4.85 -28.06
CA GLY A 414 -26.71 -5.08 -28.40
C GLY A 414 -26.25 -6.54 -28.48
N GLY A 415 -27.12 -7.52 -28.21
CA GLY A 415 -26.83 -8.94 -28.34
C GLY A 415 -25.70 -9.43 -27.42
N ILE A 416 -25.17 -10.62 -27.72
CA ILE A 416 -24.18 -11.30 -26.85
C ILE A 416 -22.90 -10.47 -26.72
N ILE A 417 -22.37 -9.95 -27.83
CA ILE A 417 -21.12 -9.20 -27.83
C ILE A 417 -21.29 -7.87 -27.08
N GLY A 418 -22.40 -7.15 -27.27
CA GLY A 418 -22.68 -5.92 -26.53
C GLY A 418 -22.71 -6.16 -25.01
N CYS A 419 -23.40 -7.21 -24.58
CA CYS A 419 -23.43 -7.65 -23.18
C CYS A 419 -22.02 -7.96 -22.65
N GLN A 420 -21.20 -8.70 -23.41
CA GLN A 420 -19.82 -9.03 -23.03
C GLN A 420 -18.90 -7.81 -22.91
N VAL A 421 -19.07 -6.81 -23.79
CA VAL A 421 -18.32 -5.55 -23.71
C VAL A 421 -18.71 -4.76 -22.47
N LEU A 422 -20.01 -4.67 -22.15
CA LEU A 422 -20.51 -4.01 -20.95
C LEU A 422 -19.99 -4.69 -19.68
N GLN A 423 -19.96 -6.02 -19.62
CA GLN A 423 -19.30 -6.76 -18.53
C GLN A 423 -17.82 -6.40 -18.42
N GLY A 424 -17.10 -6.28 -19.55
CA GLY A 424 -15.72 -5.82 -19.56
C GLY A 424 -15.53 -4.40 -19.03
N ILE A 425 -16.49 -3.50 -19.26
CA ILE A 425 -16.49 -2.14 -18.71
C ILE A 425 -16.74 -2.16 -17.20
N GLU A 426 -17.71 -2.95 -16.73
CA GLU A 426 -18.01 -3.11 -15.31
C GLU A 426 -16.81 -3.70 -14.56
N ASP A 427 -16.36 -4.88 -14.97
CA ASP A 427 -15.35 -5.65 -14.26
C ASP A 427 -13.94 -5.15 -14.55
N GLY A 428 -13.66 -4.63 -15.74
CA GLY A 428 -12.35 -4.11 -16.12
C GLY A 428 -12.19 -2.64 -15.80
N PHE A 429 -12.82 -1.75 -16.59
CA PHE A 429 -12.64 -0.31 -16.46
C PHE A 429 -13.06 0.22 -15.09
N CYS A 430 -14.33 0.01 -14.70
CA CYS A 430 -14.87 0.54 -13.44
C CYS A 430 -14.23 -0.14 -12.23
N GLY A 431 -14.02 -1.45 -12.32
CA GLY A 431 -13.30 -2.22 -11.31
C GLY A 431 -11.88 -1.70 -11.04
N CYS A 432 -11.13 -1.25 -12.05
CA CYS A 432 -9.77 -0.73 -11.87
C CYS A 432 -9.68 0.78 -11.65
N LEU A 433 -10.68 1.53 -12.13
CA LEU A 433 -10.84 2.96 -11.87
C LEU A 433 -11.19 3.21 -10.40
N THR A 434 -12.03 2.35 -9.82
CA THR A 434 -12.40 2.44 -8.42
C THR A 434 -11.50 1.59 -7.54
N THR A 435 -11.42 1.87 -6.24
CA THR A 435 -10.57 1.11 -5.32
C THR A 435 -11.05 1.20 -3.88
N ILE A 436 -10.98 0.07 -3.16
CA ILE A 436 -11.18 0.02 -1.71
C ILE A 436 -9.84 0.07 -0.99
N SER A 437 -8.78 -0.57 -1.49
CA SER A 437 -7.48 -0.63 -0.79
C SER A 437 -6.91 0.75 -0.50
N THR A 438 -6.96 1.66 -1.49
CA THR A 438 -6.54 3.05 -1.31
C THR A 438 -7.49 3.84 -0.43
N TRP A 439 -8.80 3.62 -0.59
CA TRP A 439 -9.81 4.32 0.20
C TRP A 439 -9.69 3.98 1.70
N VAL A 440 -9.49 2.71 2.06
CA VAL A 440 -9.30 2.32 3.47
C VAL A 440 -7.96 2.73 4.05
N SER A 441 -6.88 2.76 3.25
CA SER A 441 -5.59 3.27 3.71
C SER A 441 -5.66 4.77 4.01
N GLU A 442 -6.37 5.54 3.17
CA GLU A 442 -6.66 6.94 3.41
C GLU A 442 -7.54 7.16 4.64
N LEU A 443 -8.58 6.35 4.84
CA LEU A 443 -9.40 6.41 6.05
C LEU A 443 -8.58 6.21 7.32
N ALA A 444 -7.65 5.25 7.30
CA ALA A 444 -6.76 4.99 8.43
C ALA A 444 -5.70 6.10 8.63
N GLY A 445 -5.32 6.80 7.56
CA GLY A 445 -4.34 7.88 7.59
C GLY A 445 -4.90 9.30 7.86
N LEU A 446 -6.22 9.49 7.78
CA LEU A 446 -6.88 10.78 8.04
C LEU A 446 -7.19 10.98 9.53
N ARG A 447 -7.30 12.26 9.95
CA ARG A 447 -7.81 12.61 11.29
C ARG A 447 -9.24 12.09 11.45
N ARG A 448 -9.62 11.67 12.66
CA ARG A 448 -10.92 11.04 12.97
C ARG A 448 -12.12 11.74 12.31
N ARG A 449 -12.27 13.06 12.48
CA ARG A 449 -13.40 13.81 11.88
C ARG A 449 -13.38 13.77 10.34
N SER A 450 -12.21 14.00 9.74
CA SER A 450 -12.03 13.97 8.28
C SER A 450 -12.24 12.57 7.71
N SER A 451 -11.76 11.53 8.40
CA SER A 451 -11.96 10.13 8.03
C SER A 451 -13.45 9.77 7.99
N TRP A 452 -14.22 10.12 9.02
CA TRP A 452 -15.68 9.91 9.03
C TRP A 452 -16.38 10.64 7.91
N VAL A 453 -16.09 11.94 7.71
CA VAL A 453 -16.70 12.74 6.64
C VAL A 453 -16.36 12.16 5.27
N TYR A 454 -15.08 11.88 5.01
CA TYR A 454 -14.62 11.31 3.75
C TYR A 454 -15.28 9.95 3.47
N GLY A 455 -15.20 9.02 4.42
CA GLY A 455 -15.73 7.67 4.25
C GLY A 455 -17.25 7.65 4.04
N THR A 456 -17.99 8.36 4.88
CA THR A 456 -19.46 8.43 4.76
C THR A 456 -19.89 9.12 3.47
N THR A 457 -19.24 10.22 3.09
CA THR A 457 -19.56 10.94 1.84
C THR A 457 -19.29 10.06 0.62
N SER A 458 -18.18 9.33 0.57
CA SER A 458 -17.89 8.40 -0.54
C SER A 458 -18.98 7.34 -0.72
N ILE A 459 -19.47 6.74 0.37
CA ILE A 459 -20.52 5.73 0.29
C ILE A 459 -21.86 6.36 -0.10
N VAL A 460 -22.28 7.43 0.59
CA VAL A 460 -23.60 8.05 0.41
C VAL A 460 -23.76 8.64 -0.99
N VAL A 461 -22.76 9.38 -1.49
CA VAL A 461 -22.81 9.98 -2.83
C VAL A 461 -22.86 8.89 -3.91
N SER A 462 -21.99 7.89 -3.81
CA SER A 462 -21.97 6.79 -4.77
C SER A 462 -23.26 5.96 -4.74
N LEU A 463 -23.82 5.69 -3.55
CA LEU A 463 -25.08 4.96 -3.42
C LEU A 463 -26.26 5.78 -3.96
N ALA A 464 -26.32 7.08 -3.69
CA ALA A 464 -27.37 7.96 -4.22
C ALA A 464 -27.35 8.00 -5.75
N LEU A 465 -26.16 8.08 -6.35
CA LEU A 465 -25.99 7.98 -7.80
C LEU A 465 -26.40 6.60 -8.31
N MET A 466 -26.00 5.53 -7.63
CA MET A 466 -26.39 4.18 -8.03
C MET A 466 -27.91 4.00 -8.00
N ILE A 467 -28.58 4.48 -6.96
CA ILE A 467 -30.05 4.47 -6.87
C ILE A 467 -30.68 5.27 -8.01
N ALA A 468 -30.14 6.45 -8.34
CA ALA A 468 -30.68 7.28 -9.41
C ALA A 468 -30.54 6.63 -10.79
N ILE A 469 -29.46 5.89 -11.03
CA ILE A 469 -29.20 5.20 -12.30
C ILE A 469 -29.98 3.88 -12.34
N MET A 470 -29.58 2.92 -11.49
CA MET A 470 -30.09 1.56 -11.47
C MET A 470 -31.53 1.43 -10.96
N GLY A 471 -31.93 2.29 -10.03
CA GLY A 471 -33.27 2.25 -9.43
C GLY A 471 -34.38 2.56 -10.42
N GLY A 472 -34.12 3.43 -11.40
CA GLY A 472 -35.07 3.76 -12.46
C GLY A 472 -35.54 2.50 -13.20
N LEU A 473 -34.59 1.76 -13.79
CA LEU A 473 -34.89 0.53 -14.53
C LEU A 473 -35.45 -0.57 -13.62
N GLN A 474 -34.87 -0.76 -12.44
CA GLN A 474 -35.30 -1.82 -11.52
C GLN A 474 -36.76 -1.66 -11.06
N TRP A 475 -37.19 -0.44 -10.78
CA TRP A 475 -38.53 -0.20 -10.24
C TRP A 475 -39.58 0.06 -11.33
N SER A 476 -39.19 0.36 -12.57
CA SER A 476 -40.11 0.47 -13.71
C SER A 476 -40.37 -0.89 -14.36
N ASP A 477 -39.32 -1.50 -14.92
CA ASP A 477 -39.41 -2.64 -15.83
C ASP A 477 -38.78 -3.91 -15.24
N GLY A 478 -37.89 -3.74 -14.25
CA GLY A 478 -37.08 -4.81 -13.68
C GLY A 478 -35.93 -5.23 -14.59
N TYR A 479 -34.98 -6.00 -14.05
CA TYR A 479 -33.84 -6.48 -14.83
C TYR A 479 -34.19 -7.70 -15.69
N SER A 480 -33.88 -7.64 -16.99
CA SER A 480 -33.95 -8.82 -17.84
C SER A 480 -32.76 -9.74 -17.60
N LYS A 481 -32.88 -11.02 -17.98
CA LYS A 481 -31.77 -11.98 -17.89
C LYS A 481 -30.60 -11.53 -18.77
N LEU A 482 -29.39 -11.51 -18.22
CA LEU A 482 -28.16 -11.23 -18.97
C LEU A 482 -27.97 -12.24 -20.12
N LEU A 483 -27.81 -11.74 -21.34
CA LEU A 483 -27.56 -12.52 -22.56
C LEU A 483 -26.07 -12.51 -22.94
N CYS A 484 -25.16 -12.68 -21.97
CA CYS A 484 -23.71 -12.55 -22.19
C CYS A 484 -23.01 -13.86 -22.60
N LYS A 485 -23.74 -14.98 -22.71
CA LYS A 485 -23.22 -16.30 -23.08
C LYS A 485 -23.91 -16.80 -24.35
N VAL A 486 -23.12 -17.44 -25.22
CA VAL A 486 -23.59 -18.18 -26.42
C VAL A 486 -24.30 -19.45 -25.99
#